data_AF-A0A534QL60-F1
#
_entry.id   AF-A0A534QL60-F1
#
_cell.length_a   1.000
_cell.length_b   1.000
_cell.length_c   1.000
_cell.angle_alpha   90.00
_cell.angle_beta   90.00
_cell.angle_gamma   90.00
#
_symmetry.space_group_name_H-M   'P 1'
#
loop_
_entity.id
_entity.type
_entity.pdbx_description
1 polymer ?
#
loop_
_entity_poly.entity_id
_entity_poly.type
_entity_poly.pdbx_seq_one_letter_code
_entity_poly.pdbx_strand_id
1 'polypeptide(L)'
;MEESGRRWGHCFTARALGQPPTVIFADPEAIRDIFAGDPDELRGGEGNAWVLGPILGWHSLLVLDGARHFRERKLLLPPFHGERIHVYGRIMREITRRVIDTWSLGRPFPVHRELQAITLDVILRAVFGIDEGEELARLRACLLRLLALANSSAAAFLFIPALRIDLGRFSPWGRFVRDRRDFAAILLAEIARRRREGTGGRSDVLSMLIEA
;
A
#
# COMPACT_ATOMS: atom_id res chain seq x y z
N MET A 1 20.28 -13.97 -1.95
CA MET A 1 20.63 -13.21 -3.17
C MET A 1 22.12 -12.90 -3.23
N GLU A 2 22.76 -12.41 -2.16
CA GLU A 2 24.23 -12.16 -2.14
C GLU A 2 25.08 -13.38 -2.50
N GLU A 3 24.77 -14.56 -1.97
CA GLU A 3 25.46 -15.80 -2.33
C GLU A 3 25.26 -16.17 -3.81
N SER A 4 24.05 -15.99 -4.34
CA SER A 4 23.74 -16.19 -5.75
C SER A 4 24.51 -15.22 -6.64
N GLY A 5 24.61 -13.95 -6.25
CA GLY A 5 25.40 -12.94 -6.95
C GLY A 5 26.90 -13.25 -6.95
N ARG A 6 27.44 -13.74 -5.83
CA ARG A 6 28.84 -14.21 -5.78
C ARG A 6 29.09 -15.41 -6.69
N ARG A 7 28.12 -16.32 -6.81
CA ARG A 7 28.26 -17.56 -7.58
C ARG A 7 27.98 -17.39 -9.08
N TRP A 8 27.02 -16.55 -9.45
CA TRP A 8 26.49 -16.44 -10.82
C TRP A 8 26.67 -15.05 -11.43
N GLY A 9 27.25 -14.10 -10.70
CA GLY A 9 27.51 -12.74 -11.17
C GLY A 9 26.29 -11.81 -11.07
N HIS A 10 26.32 -10.74 -11.86
CA HIS A 10 25.35 -9.64 -11.79
C HIS A 10 24.04 -9.90 -12.57
N CYS A 11 23.95 -11.01 -13.29
CA CYS A 11 22.74 -11.43 -13.99
C CYS A 11 22.54 -12.93 -13.78
N PHE A 12 21.43 -13.32 -13.13
CA PHE A 12 21.13 -14.72 -12.89
C PHE A 12 19.63 -14.98 -12.80
N THR A 13 19.23 -16.21 -13.10
CA THR A 13 17.82 -16.61 -13.04
C THR A 13 17.51 -17.32 -11.72
N ALA A 14 16.57 -16.78 -10.97
CA ALA A 14 15.96 -17.43 -9.81
C ALA A 14 14.69 -18.19 -10.23
N ARG A 15 14.53 -19.40 -9.70
CA ARG A 15 13.34 -20.23 -9.90
C ARG A 15 12.78 -20.61 -8.54
N ALA A 16 11.51 -20.28 -8.32
CA ALA A 16 10.78 -20.64 -7.11
C ALA A 16 9.54 -21.46 -7.48
N LEU A 17 9.19 -22.42 -6.62
CA LEU A 17 8.05 -23.30 -6.86
C LEU A 17 6.75 -22.47 -6.93
N GLY A 18 5.99 -22.65 -8.02
CA GLY A 18 4.72 -21.94 -8.22
C GLY A 18 4.87 -20.50 -8.73
N GLN A 19 6.09 -20.05 -9.05
CA GLN A 19 6.37 -18.75 -9.65
C GLN A 19 7.01 -18.90 -11.03
N PRO A 20 6.75 -17.97 -11.96
CA PRO A 20 7.52 -17.90 -13.20
C PRO A 20 9.01 -17.65 -12.89
N PRO A 21 9.95 -18.16 -13.72
CA PRO A 21 11.37 -17.83 -13.58
C PRO A 21 11.58 -16.32 -13.57
N THR A 22 12.35 -15.82 -12.62
CA THR A 22 12.66 -14.39 -12.49
C THR A 22 14.14 -14.17 -12.79
N VAL A 23 14.44 -13.29 -13.74
CA VAL A 23 15.82 -12.87 -14.02
C VAL A 23 16.15 -11.68 -13.11
N ILE A 24 17.25 -11.78 -12.38
CA ILE A 24 17.71 -10.76 -11.44
C ILE A 24 18.91 -10.06 -12.04
N PHE A 25 18.81 -8.73 -12.12
CA PHE A 25 19.89 -7.84 -12.55
C PHE A 25 20.40 -7.05 -11.34
N ALA A 26 21.71 -7.10 -11.11
CA ALA A 26 22.42 -6.33 -10.08
C ALA A 26 23.47 -5.38 -10.68
N ASP A 27 23.61 -5.37 -12.01
CA ASP A 27 24.49 -4.46 -12.73
C ASP A 27 23.81 -3.09 -12.91
N PRO A 28 24.45 -1.96 -12.54
CA PRO A 28 23.84 -0.64 -12.66
C PRO A 28 23.48 -0.21 -14.08
N GLU A 29 24.22 -0.66 -15.10
CA GLU A 29 23.92 -0.34 -16.50
C GLU A 29 22.67 -1.08 -16.95
N ALA A 30 22.58 -2.38 -16.66
CA ALA A 30 21.38 -3.16 -16.95
C ALA A 30 20.15 -2.62 -16.21
N ILE A 31 20.29 -2.20 -14.95
CA ILE A 31 19.20 -1.59 -14.18
C ILE A 31 18.73 -0.30 -14.87
N ARG A 32 19.66 0.57 -15.28
CA ARG A 32 19.33 1.80 -16.01
C ARG A 32 18.57 1.50 -17.30
N ASP A 33 19.05 0.53 -18.07
CA ASP A 33 18.45 0.17 -19.36
C ASP A 33 17.03 -0.41 -19.17
N ILE A 34 16.80 -1.21 -18.11
CA ILE A 34 15.46 -1.70 -17.73
C ILE A 34 14.53 -0.54 -17.35
N PHE A 35 14.98 0.41 -16.53
CA PHE A 35 14.14 1.53 -16.13
C PHE A 35 13.90 2.56 -17.26
N ALA A 36 14.75 2.57 -18.29
CA ALA A 36 14.63 3.43 -19.46
C ALA A 36 13.96 2.75 -20.67
N GLY A 37 13.70 1.44 -20.59
CA GLY A 37 13.13 0.67 -21.69
C GLY A 37 11.66 0.99 -21.98
N ASP A 38 11.15 0.43 -23.06
CA ASP A 38 9.78 0.68 -23.51
C ASP A 38 8.75 0.15 -22.49
N PRO A 39 7.86 1.00 -21.95
CA PRO A 39 6.82 0.56 -21.01
C PRO A 39 5.81 -0.44 -21.60
N ASP A 40 5.70 -0.55 -22.91
CA ASP A 40 4.85 -1.57 -23.56
C ASP A 40 5.51 -2.95 -23.60
N GLU A 41 6.85 -3.01 -23.51
CA GLU A 41 7.65 -4.24 -23.41
C GLU A 41 7.95 -4.63 -21.95
N LEU A 42 8.27 -3.64 -21.11
CA LEU A 42 8.65 -3.82 -19.70
C LEU A 42 7.47 -3.50 -18.77
N ARG A 43 6.50 -4.42 -18.75
CA ARG A 43 5.23 -4.27 -18.03
C ARG A 43 5.34 -4.60 -16.53
N GLY A 44 5.63 -3.57 -15.75
CA GLY A 44 5.76 -3.69 -14.30
C GLY A 44 4.44 -4.03 -13.59
N GLY A 45 3.30 -3.55 -14.08
CA GLY A 45 1.99 -3.83 -13.52
C GLY A 45 1.62 -5.31 -13.64
N GLU A 46 1.81 -5.91 -14.82
CA GLU A 46 1.64 -7.34 -15.09
C GLU A 46 2.54 -8.19 -14.19
N GLY A 47 3.81 -7.80 -14.02
CA GLY A 47 4.73 -8.47 -13.11
C GLY A 47 4.26 -8.44 -11.65
N ASN A 48 3.68 -7.31 -11.22
CA ASN A 48 3.12 -7.15 -9.87
C ASN A 48 1.76 -7.84 -9.69
N ALA A 49 1.01 -8.02 -10.77
CA ALA A 49 -0.39 -8.44 -10.77
C ALA A 49 -0.60 -9.78 -10.04
N TRP A 50 0.34 -10.71 -10.20
CA TRP A 50 0.25 -12.04 -9.61
C TRP A 50 0.26 -12.04 -8.07
N VAL A 51 1.03 -11.13 -7.44
CA VAL A 51 1.03 -10.92 -5.97
C VAL A 51 -0.05 -9.92 -5.58
N LEU A 52 0.00 -8.72 -6.16
CA LEU A 52 -0.74 -7.56 -5.68
C LEU A 52 -2.18 -7.50 -6.17
N GLY A 53 -2.51 -8.07 -7.33
CA GLY A 53 -3.85 -8.04 -7.91
C GLY A 53 -4.94 -8.59 -6.98
N PRO A 54 -4.78 -9.77 -6.38
CA PRO A 54 -5.72 -10.32 -5.40
C PRO A 54 -5.81 -9.52 -4.08
N ILE A 55 -4.79 -8.74 -3.75
CA ILE A 55 -4.67 -8.01 -2.49
C ILE A 55 -5.29 -6.61 -2.64
N LEU A 56 -4.81 -5.84 -3.62
CA LEU A 56 -5.13 -4.44 -3.86
C LEU A 56 -6.26 -4.27 -4.88
N GLY A 57 -6.60 -5.33 -5.61
CA GLY A 57 -7.54 -5.32 -6.72
C GLY A 57 -6.85 -5.08 -8.07
N TRP A 58 -7.44 -5.65 -9.12
CA TRP A 58 -6.97 -5.55 -10.51
C TRP A 58 -7.09 -4.15 -11.14
N HIS A 59 -7.60 -3.19 -10.37
CA HIS A 59 -7.73 -1.78 -10.75
C HIS A 59 -6.70 -0.91 -10.01
N SER A 60 -5.84 -1.51 -9.18
CA SER A 60 -4.80 -0.80 -8.45
C SER A 60 -3.75 -0.25 -9.41
N LEU A 61 -3.30 0.98 -9.15
CA LEU A 61 -2.23 1.60 -9.94
C LEU A 61 -0.96 0.74 -9.99
N LEU A 62 -0.68 -0.07 -8.96
CA LEU A 62 0.50 -0.94 -8.90
C LEU A 62 0.41 -2.18 -9.81
N VAL A 63 -0.75 -2.44 -10.39
CA VAL A 63 -1.08 -3.63 -11.20
C VAL A 63 -1.45 -3.25 -12.64
N LEU A 64 -1.66 -1.97 -12.91
CA LEU A 64 -2.01 -1.48 -14.24
C LEU A 64 -0.75 -1.14 -15.03
N ASP A 65 -0.84 -1.28 -16.36
CA ASP A 65 0.18 -0.82 -17.32
C ASP A 65 -0.41 0.11 -18.40
N GLY A 66 0.49 0.66 -19.21
CA GLY A 66 0.18 1.42 -20.41
C GLY A 66 -0.75 2.62 -20.20
N ALA A 67 -1.63 2.85 -21.19
CA ALA A 67 -2.54 4.00 -21.20
C ALA A 67 -3.48 4.06 -19.98
N ARG A 68 -3.84 2.91 -19.41
CA ARG A 68 -4.70 2.87 -18.23
C ARG A 68 -3.94 3.28 -16.98
N HIS A 69 -2.75 2.73 -16.75
CA HIS A 69 -1.87 3.19 -15.67
C HIS A 69 -1.61 4.69 -15.74
N PHE A 70 -1.28 5.22 -16.91
CA PHE A 70 -1.04 6.65 -17.10
C PHE A 70 -2.25 7.52 -16.71
N ARG A 71 -3.46 7.11 -17.14
CA ARG A 71 -4.70 7.82 -16.84
C ARG A 71 -5.00 7.86 -15.35
N GLU A 72 -4.97 6.71 -14.68
CA GLU A 72 -5.23 6.61 -13.23
C GLU A 72 -4.16 7.37 -12.43
N ARG A 73 -2.89 7.28 -12.84
CA ARG A 73 -1.79 8.04 -12.23
C ARG A 73 -2.02 9.54 -12.32
N LYS A 74 -2.49 10.04 -13.48
CA LYS A 74 -2.77 11.46 -13.69
C LYS A 74 -3.87 11.99 -12.78
N LEU A 75 -4.87 11.15 -12.44
CA LEU A 75 -5.93 11.50 -11.49
C LEU A 75 -5.44 11.45 -10.03
N LEU A 76 -4.59 10.48 -9.69
CA LEU A 76 -4.14 10.25 -8.32
C LEU A 76 -2.98 11.15 -7.87
N LEU A 77 -2.14 11.64 -8.79
CA LEU A 77 -0.94 12.39 -8.45
C LEU A 77 -1.13 13.85 -7.97
N PRO A 78 -2.09 14.65 -8.46
CA PRO A 78 -2.18 16.07 -8.10
C PRO A 78 -2.22 16.35 -6.58
N PRO A 79 -2.92 15.55 -5.75
CA PRO A 79 -2.86 15.67 -4.29
C PRO A 79 -1.44 15.60 -3.71
N PHE A 80 -0.53 14.88 -4.36
CA PHE A 80 0.83 14.60 -3.91
C PHE A 80 1.91 15.51 -4.52
N HIS A 81 1.55 16.66 -5.10
CA HIS A 81 2.50 17.59 -5.72
C HIS A 81 2.46 19.00 -5.12
N GLY A 82 3.55 19.74 -5.33
CA GLY A 82 3.66 21.17 -5.01
C GLY A 82 3.43 21.49 -3.53
N GLU A 83 2.71 22.59 -3.28
CA GLU A 83 2.45 23.13 -1.93
C GLU A 83 1.75 22.15 -0.97
N ARG A 84 1.07 21.11 -1.49
CA ARG A 84 0.37 20.11 -0.66
C ARG A 84 1.33 19.23 0.12
N ILE A 85 2.53 18.98 -0.41
CA ILE A 85 3.57 18.23 0.30
C ILE A 85 3.95 18.94 1.61
N HIS A 86 3.95 20.28 1.64
CA HIS A 86 4.23 21.04 2.86
C HIS A 86 3.13 20.86 3.93
N VAL A 87 1.86 20.76 3.52
CA VAL A 87 0.75 20.45 4.42
C VAL A 87 0.94 19.07 5.05
N TYR A 88 1.26 18.06 4.24
CA TYR A 88 1.52 16.71 4.74
C TYR A 88 2.76 16.65 5.64
N GLY A 89 3.80 17.41 5.32
CA GLY A 89 4.98 17.53 6.18
C GLY A 89 4.66 18.08 7.58
N ARG A 90 3.74 19.06 7.68
CA ARG A 90 3.25 19.55 8.98
C ARG A 90 2.48 18.48 9.75
N ILE A 91 1.59 17.76 9.08
CA ILE A 91 0.83 16.63 9.66
C ILE A 91 1.78 15.56 10.20
N MET A 92 2.77 15.15 9.40
CA MET A 92 3.78 14.16 9.79
C MET A 92 4.54 14.62 11.03
N ARG A 93 4.99 15.88 11.07
CA ARG A 93 5.71 16.43 12.23
C ARG A 93 4.85 16.46 13.48
N GLU A 94 3.60 16.89 13.38
CA GLU A 94 2.69 16.98 14.53
C GLU A 94 2.40 15.60 15.12
N ILE A 95 2.03 14.63 14.27
CA ILE A 95 1.74 13.25 14.69
C ILE A 95 2.99 12.60 15.31
N THR A 96 4.14 12.75 14.65
CA THR A 96 5.40 12.17 15.13
C THR A 96 5.78 12.73 16.51
N ARG A 97 5.67 14.05 16.72
CA ARG A 97 5.93 14.66 18.04
C ARG A 97 4.98 14.11 19.10
N ARG A 98 3.68 14.09 18.81
CA ARG A 98 2.66 13.57 19.72
C ARG A 98 2.95 12.14 20.15
N VAL A 99 3.38 11.27 19.22
CA VAL A 99 3.72 9.88 19.54
C VAL A 99 5.01 9.80 20.36
N ILE A 100 6.07 10.51 19.96
CA ILE A 100 7.35 10.53 20.68
C ILE A 100 7.19 11.03 22.12
N ASP A 101 6.32 12.02 22.35
CA ASP A 101 6.04 12.56 23.68
C ASP A 101 5.43 11.51 24.64
N THR A 102 4.90 10.40 24.12
CA THR A 102 4.41 9.28 24.93
C THR A 102 5.48 8.25 25.28
N TRP A 103 6.65 8.31 24.64
CA TRP A 103 7.71 7.31 24.83
C TRP A 103 8.47 7.55 26.14
N SER A 104 8.77 6.45 26.84
CA SER A 104 9.57 6.50 28.06
C SER A 104 11.07 6.49 27.75
N LEU A 105 11.81 7.44 28.29
CA LEU A 105 13.27 7.49 28.17
C LEU A 105 13.93 6.24 28.75
N GLY A 106 14.98 5.76 28.08
CA GLY A 106 15.78 4.60 28.52
C GLY A 106 15.08 3.24 28.41
N ARG A 107 13.86 3.17 27.87
CA ARG A 107 13.14 1.91 27.68
C ARG A 107 13.17 1.46 26.23
N PRO A 108 13.67 0.24 25.93
CA PRO A 108 13.54 -0.35 24.61
C PRO A 108 12.08 -0.54 24.22
N PHE A 109 11.77 -0.33 22.95
CA PHE A 109 10.43 -0.52 22.40
C PHE A 109 10.51 -1.06 20.96
N PRO A 110 9.43 -1.70 20.46
CA PRO A 110 9.41 -2.25 19.11
C PRO A 110 9.26 -1.14 18.06
N VAL A 111 10.40 -0.65 17.52
CA VAL A 111 10.43 0.47 16.56
C VAL A 111 9.49 0.30 15.36
N HIS A 112 9.39 -0.92 14.81
CA HIS A 112 8.49 -1.21 13.69
C HIS A 112 7.02 -0.91 14.01
N ARG A 113 6.56 -1.27 15.22
CA ARG A 113 5.18 -1.03 15.66
C ARG A 113 4.90 0.47 15.79
N GLU A 114 5.82 1.21 16.39
CA GLU A 114 5.68 2.64 16.60
C GLU A 114 5.70 3.43 15.27
N LEU A 115 6.64 3.10 14.37
CA LEU A 115 6.70 3.74 13.05
C LEU A 115 5.49 3.40 12.18
N GLN A 116 4.97 2.17 12.28
CA GLN A 116 3.73 1.79 11.60
C GLN A 116 2.53 2.58 12.13
N ALA A 117 2.43 2.78 13.46
CA ALA A 117 1.37 3.58 14.06
C ALA A 117 1.42 5.05 13.59
N ILE A 118 2.60 5.67 13.60
CA ILE A 118 2.82 7.04 13.09
C ILE A 118 2.40 7.13 11.62
N THR A 119 2.87 6.19 10.79
CA THR A 119 2.59 6.19 9.35
C THR A 119 1.09 6.03 9.07
N LEU A 120 0.41 5.16 9.83
CA LEU A 120 -1.02 4.95 9.71
C LEU A 120 -1.81 6.20 10.09
N ASP A 121 -1.45 6.88 11.18
CA ASP A 121 -2.10 8.12 11.60
C ASP A 121 -1.90 9.24 10.58
N VAL A 122 -0.71 9.33 9.98
CA VAL A 122 -0.43 10.26 8.87
C VAL A 122 -1.35 9.98 7.69
N ILE A 123 -1.51 8.71 7.29
CA ILE A 123 -2.41 8.35 6.18
C ILE A 123 -3.86 8.69 6.53
N LEU A 124 -4.33 8.34 7.73
CA LEU A 124 -5.70 8.61 8.18
C LEU A 124 -6.03 10.11 8.14
N ARG A 125 -5.09 10.95 8.57
CA ARG A 125 -5.23 12.41 8.55
C ARG A 125 -5.07 13.01 7.16
N ALA A 126 -3.98 12.70 6.45
CA ALA A 126 -3.66 13.34 5.18
C ALA A 126 -4.54 12.84 4.01
N VAL A 127 -4.86 11.54 3.99
CA VAL A 127 -5.61 10.93 2.89
C VAL A 127 -7.10 10.95 3.16
N PHE A 128 -7.51 10.56 4.36
CA PHE A 128 -8.93 10.47 4.70
C PHE A 128 -9.45 11.71 5.43
N GLY A 129 -8.61 12.62 5.91
CA GLY A 129 -9.07 13.82 6.63
C GLY A 129 -9.77 13.49 7.95
N ILE A 130 -9.42 12.34 8.57
CA ILE A 130 -10.03 11.88 9.81
C ILE A 130 -9.02 12.01 10.95
N ASP A 131 -9.31 12.86 11.93
CA ASP A 131 -8.40 13.17 13.04
C ASP A 131 -8.81 12.49 14.35
N GLU A 132 -10.10 12.21 14.55
CA GLU A 132 -10.63 11.67 15.81
C GLU A 132 -12.03 11.04 15.64
N GLY A 133 -12.50 10.33 16.67
CA GLY A 133 -13.84 9.72 16.72
C GLY A 133 -13.90 8.23 16.43
N GLU A 134 -15.10 7.67 16.53
CA GLU A 134 -15.35 6.23 16.40
C GLU A 134 -15.01 5.73 14.98
N GLU A 135 -15.24 6.55 13.96
CA GLU A 135 -14.94 6.22 12.57
C GLU A 135 -13.44 6.04 12.33
N LEU A 136 -12.61 6.91 12.91
CA LEU A 136 -11.15 6.77 12.89
C LEU A 136 -10.73 5.44 13.53
N ALA A 137 -11.24 5.15 14.72
CA ALA A 137 -10.90 3.94 15.46
C ALA A 137 -11.26 2.67 14.65
N ARG A 138 -12.43 2.68 14.00
CA ARG A 138 -12.89 1.58 13.13
C ARG A 138 -12.01 1.41 11.91
N LEU A 139 -11.70 2.50 11.20
CA LEU A 139 -10.86 2.47 10.00
C LEU A 139 -9.43 2.02 10.33
N ARG A 140 -8.86 2.57 11.39
CA ARG A 140 -7.55 2.20 11.93
C ARG A 140 -7.48 0.72 12.30
N ALA A 141 -8.48 0.21 13.04
CA ALA A 141 -8.54 -1.19 13.42
C ALA A 141 -8.65 -2.12 12.19
N CYS A 142 -9.41 -1.71 11.18
CA CYS A 142 -9.56 -2.47 9.94
C CYS A 142 -8.22 -2.55 9.17
N LEU A 143 -7.54 -1.41 8.99
CA LEU A 143 -6.23 -1.37 8.33
C LEU A 143 -5.17 -2.17 9.08
N LEU A 144 -5.13 -2.08 10.41
CA LEU A 144 -4.19 -2.86 11.22
C LEU A 144 -4.43 -4.37 11.09
N ARG A 145 -5.67 -4.84 10.97
CA ARG A 145 -5.96 -6.27 10.71
C ARG A 145 -5.45 -6.72 9.35
N LEU A 146 -5.65 -5.91 8.31
CA LEU A 146 -5.12 -6.19 6.97
C LEU A 146 -3.59 -6.26 6.98
N LEU A 147 -2.93 -5.32 7.67
CA LEU A 147 -1.46 -5.29 7.78
C LEU A 147 -0.92 -6.44 8.66
N ALA A 148 -1.63 -6.82 9.71
CA ALA A 148 -1.21 -7.92 10.59
C ALA A 148 -1.15 -9.26 9.85
N LEU A 149 -2.08 -9.50 8.93
CA LEU A 149 -2.07 -10.69 8.07
C LEU A 149 -0.80 -10.74 7.19
N ALA A 150 -0.41 -9.60 6.61
CA ALA A 150 0.79 -9.48 5.80
C ALA A 150 2.11 -9.64 6.61
N ASN A 151 2.09 -9.28 7.89
CA ASN A 151 3.25 -9.40 8.80
C ASN A 151 3.31 -10.74 9.55
N SER A 152 2.43 -11.69 9.25
CA SER A 152 2.34 -12.98 9.94
C SER A 152 2.85 -14.13 9.06
N SER A 153 3.13 -15.29 9.66
CA SER A 153 3.43 -16.52 8.92
C SER A 153 2.29 -16.97 7.99
N ALA A 154 1.06 -16.46 8.21
CA ALA A 154 -0.06 -16.69 7.32
C ALA A 154 0.06 -15.94 5.98
N ALA A 155 1.00 -14.99 5.83
CA ALA A 155 1.25 -14.25 4.60
C ALA A 155 1.69 -15.13 3.40
N ALA A 156 1.93 -16.43 3.60
CA ALA A 156 2.24 -17.37 2.53
C ALA A 156 1.19 -17.36 1.39
N PHE A 157 -0.09 -17.08 1.67
CA PHE A 157 -1.12 -16.96 0.63
C PHE A 157 -0.89 -15.78 -0.33
N LEU A 158 -0.08 -14.79 0.05
CA LEU A 158 0.30 -13.68 -0.84
C LEU A 158 1.12 -14.22 -2.02
N PHE A 159 1.99 -15.19 -1.75
CA PHE A 159 2.93 -15.76 -2.73
C PHE A 159 2.52 -17.15 -3.23
N ILE A 160 1.59 -17.85 -2.57
CA ILE A 160 1.19 -19.20 -2.96
C ILE A 160 -0.31 -19.19 -3.27
N PRO A 161 -0.71 -19.08 -4.56
CA PRO A 161 -2.12 -19.04 -4.96
C PRO A 161 -2.95 -20.22 -4.45
N ALA A 162 -2.35 -21.41 -4.33
CA ALA A 162 -3.01 -22.60 -3.79
C ALA A 162 -3.49 -22.45 -2.33
N LEU A 163 -2.92 -21.52 -1.56
CA LEU A 163 -3.34 -21.22 -0.19
C LEU A 163 -4.48 -20.18 -0.12
N ARG A 164 -4.90 -19.61 -1.25
CA ARG A 164 -5.99 -18.61 -1.33
C ARG A 164 -7.38 -19.28 -1.31
N ILE A 165 -7.59 -20.16 -0.34
CA ILE A 165 -8.84 -20.90 -0.16
C ILE A 165 -9.76 -20.08 0.75
N ASP A 166 -10.96 -19.74 0.26
CA ASP A 166 -11.96 -19.02 1.04
C ASP A 166 -12.90 -19.99 1.75
N LEU A 167 -12.64 -20.24 3.04
CA LEU A 167 -13.52 -20.94 3.97
C LEU A 167 -14.15 -19.94 4.96
N GLY A 168 -14.33 -18.69 4.54
CA GLY A 168 -14.82 -17.60 5.36
C GLY A 168 -13.90 -17.31 6.54
N ARG A 169 -14.45 -17.32 7.76
CA ARG A 169 -13.69 -16.93 8.98
C ARG A 169 -12.58 -17.92 9.34
N PHE A 170 -12.69 -19.15 8.86
CA PHE A 170 -11.82 -20.26 9.27
C PHE A 170 -10.49 -20.26 8.51
N SER A 171 -10.47 -19.76 7.27
CA SER A 171 -9.24 -19.59 6.47
C SER A 171 -8.59 -18.22 6.66
N PRO A 172 -7.24 -18.12 6.67
CA PRO A 172 -6.55 -16.82 6.62
C PRO A 172 -6.95 -15.95 5.42
N TRP A 173 -7.09 -16.56 4.24
CA TRP A 173 -7.52 -15.85 3.03
C TRP A 173 -8.96 -15.34 3.14
N GLY A 174 -9.92 -16.16 3.58
CA GLY A 174 -11.29 -15.71 3.80
C GLY A 174 -11.42 -14.60 4.87
N ARG A 175 -10.58 -14.60 5.91
CA ARG A 175 -10.48 -13.46 6.85
C ARG A 175 -9.98 -12.19 6.15
N PHE A 176 -8.91 -12.29 5.37
CA PHE A 176 -8.39 -11.18 4.57
C PHE A 176 -9.44 -10.60 3.61
N VAL A 177 -10.14 -11.47 2.87
CA VAL A 177 -11.20 -11.07 1.92
C VAL A 177 -12.32 -10.33 2.66
N ARG A 178 -12.71 -10.78 3.85
CA ARG A 178 -13.71 -10.09 4.67
C ARG A 178 -13.23 -8.74 5.16
N ASP A 179 -12.06 -8.67 5.78
CA ASP A 179 -11.51 -7.40 6.28
C ASP A 179 -11.37 -6.38 5.14
N ARG A 180 -10.98 -6.83 3.94
CA ARG A 180 -10.91 -5.98 2.74
C ARG A 180 -12.30 -5.48 2.32
N ARG A 181 -13.32 -6.33 2.43
CA ARG A 181 -14.71 -5.96 2.13
C ARG A 181 -15.26 -4.95 3.13
N ASP A 182 -14.97 -5.14 4.42
CA ASP A 182 -15.38 -4.22 5.49
C ASP A 182 -14.71 -2.85 5.31
N PHE A 183 -13.41 -2.83 4.98
CA PHE A 183 -12.69 -1.60 4.64
C PHE A 183 -13.33 -0.88 3.44
N ALA A 184 -13.62 -1.61 2.37
CA ALA A 184 -14.24 -1.05 1.17
C ALA A 184 -15.63 -0.47 1.47
N ALA A 185 -16.42 -1.12 2.34
CA ALA A 185 -17.73 -0.63 2.73
C ALA A 185 -17.64 0.70 3.50
N ILE A 186 -16.68 0.84 4.42
CA ILE A 186 -16.44 2.10 5.15
C ILE A 186 -16.05 3.20 4.16
N LEU A 187 -15.10 2.92 3.26
CA LEU A 187 -14.64 3.89 2.27
C LEU A 187 -15.75 4.35 1.33
N LEU A 188 -16.57 3.42 0.82
CA LEU A 188 -17.68 3.73 -0.07
C LEU A 188 -18.79 4.51 0.64
N ALA A 189 -19.07 4.21 1.90
CA ALA A 189 -20.01 4.97 2.71
C ALA A 189 -19.54 6.43 2.90
N GLU A 190 -18.25 6.62 3.17
CA GLU A 190 -17.66 7.94 3.34
C GLU A 190 -17.65 8.74 2.03
N ILE A 191 -17.31 8.11 0.89
CA ILE A 191 -17.42 8.73 -0.44
C ILE A 191 -18.88 9.15 -0.70
N ALA A 192 -19.84 8.27 -0.42
CA ALA A 192 -21.25 8.56 -0.65
C ALA A 192 -21.75 9.71 0.23
N ARG A 193 -21.30 9.79 1.49
CA ARG A 193 -21.60 10.89 2.41
C ARG A 193 -21.07 12.22 1.88
N ARG A 194 -19.79 12.27 1.50
CA ARG A 194 -19.14 13.48 0.96
C ARG A 194 -19.75 13.97 -0.34
N ARG A 195 -20.20 13.05 -1.21
CA ARG A 195 -20.92 13.42 -2.43
C ARG A 195 -22.29 14.06 -2.16
N ARG A 196 -22.94 13.73 -1.02
CA ARG A 196 -24.23 14.33 -0.63
C ARG A 196 -24.06 15.65 0.13
N GLU A 197 -23.12 15.70 1.07
CA GLU A 197 -22.91 16.85 1.96
C GLU A 197 -21.96 17.91 1.38
N GLY A 198 -21.20 17.55 0.34
CA GLY A 198 -20.13 18.36 -0.21
C GLY A 198 -18.79 18.18 0.52
N THR A 199 -17.72 18.59 -0.16
CA THR A 199 -16.32 18.53 0.29
C THR A 199 -15.82 19.86 0.87
N GLY A 200 -16.70 20.87 0.97
CA GLY A 200 -16.36 22.24 1.36
C GLY A 200 -15.51 22.33 2.64
N GLY A 201 -14.35 22.97 2.52
CA GLY A 201 -13.42 23.20 3.64
C GLY A 201 -12.45 22.04 3.92
N ARG A 202 -12.55 20.90 3.21
CA ARG A 202 -11.64 19.77 3.36
C ARG A 202 -10.47 19.86 2.39
N SER A 203 -9.28 19.46 2.85
CA SER A 203 -8.03 19.52 2.07
C SER A 203 -7.33 18.17 1.94
N ASP A 204 -8.00 17.09 2.35
CA ASP A 204 -7.48 15.72 2.27
C ASP A 204 -7.59 15.13 0.85
N VAL A 205 -6.81 14.07 0.61
CA VAL A 205 -6.73 13.40 -0.71
C VAL A 205 -8.08 12.87 -1.17
N LEU A 206 -8.86 12.26 -0.30
CA LEU A 206 -10.16 11.70 -0.68
C LEU A 206 -11.12 12.79 -1.16
N SER A 207 -11.16 13.94 -0.49
CA SER A 207 -11.96 15.09 -0.92
C SER A 207 -11.56 15.57 -2.32
N MET A 208 -10.26 15.69 -2.61
CA MET A 208 -9.80 16.07 -3.95
C MET A 208 -10.15 15.07 -5.04
N LEU A 209 -10.06 13.77 -4.74
CA LEU A 209 -10.41 12.72 -5.69
C LEU A 209 -11.91 12.65 -5.98
N ILE A 210 -12.75 13.18 -5.09
CA ILE A 210 -14.20 13.31 -5.33
C ILE A 210 -14.51 14.51 -6.21
N GLU A 211 -13.68 15.55 -6.17
CA GLU A 211 -13.83 16.79 -6.96
C GLU A 211 -13.24 16.72 -8.37
N ALA A 212 -12.30 15.79 -8.61
CA ALA A 212 -11.62 15.58 -9.90
C ALA A 212 -12.52 14.90 -10.95
#